data_AF-A0A0Q4G0L7-F1
#
_entry.id   AF-A0A0Q4G0L7-F1
#
_cell.length_a   1.000
_cell.length_b   1.000
_cell.length_c   1.000
_cell.angle_alpha   90.00
_cell.angle_beta   90.00
_cell.angle_gamma   90.00
#
_symmetry.space_group_name_H-M   'P 1'
#
loop_
_entity.id
_entity.type
_entity.pdbx_description
1 polymer ?
#
loop_
_entity_poly.entity_id
_entity_poly.type
_entity_poly.pdbx_seq_one_letter_code
_entity_poly.pdbx_strand_id
1 'polypeptide(L)'
;MFTTSNIALKKIFVDGFYRIHAGMLVFIFVILISYCLFINTLGTVRPEQIDFWQFFFTISIVSNPLILTFYLVGSTLYAYKSLKYVLDQMALPQQEFLFYSFTASARKSQFKRWVMVYSYIFLPVLSYTLYALTIGLVFGFYIISIGILLFQLLLIAGSAYICLKENNRLVEVNKSSWLIRIT
;
A
#
# COMPACT_ATOMS: atom_id res chain seq x y z
N MET A 1 26.01 -9.60 1.70
CA MET A 1 25.01 -10.67 1.41
C MET A 1 23.55 -10.28 1.66
N PHE A 2 23.23 -9.16 2.33
CA PHE A 2 21.84 -8.78 2.68
C PHE A 2 21.07 -7.98 1.60
N THR A 3 21.76 -7.34 0.66
CA THR A 3 21.16 -6.48 -0.37
C THR A 3 20.37 -7.27 -1.41
N THR A 4 20.81 -8.49 -1.73
CA THR A 4 20.16 -9.38 -2.71
C THR A 4 18.81 -9.94 -2.22
N SER A 5 18.68 -10.19 -0.92
CA SER A 5 17.41 -10.63 -0.32
C SER A 5 16.31 -9.57 -0.48
N ASN A 6 16.63 -8.29 -0.29
CA ASN A 6 15.66 -7.21 -0.51
C ASN A 6 15.22 -7.09 -1.97
N ILE A 7 16.13 -7.34 -2.93
CA ILE A 7 15.82 -7.32 -4.37
C ILE A 7 14.89 -8.48 -4.74
N ALA A 8 15.15 -9.68 -4.21
CA ALA A 8 14.29 -10.85 -4.44
C ALA A 8 12.88 -10.63 -3.86
N LEU A 9 12.78 -10.13 -2.62
CA LEU A 9 11.50 -9.82 -2.00
C LEU A 9 10.71 -8.78 -2.81
N LYS A 10 11.38 -7.71 -3.25
CA LYS A 10 10.75 -6.71 -4.10
C LYS A 10 10.24 -7.36 -5.39
N LYS A 11 11.07 -8.13 -6.10
CA LYS A 11 10.68 -8.73 -7.38
C LYS A 11 9.49 -9.69 -7.26
N ILE A 12 9.43 -10.47 -6.20
CA ILE A 12 8.38 -11.48 -6.02
C ILE A 12 7.08 -10.86 -5.52
N PHE A 13 7.15 -10.06 -4.46
CA PHE A 13 5.96 -9.51 -3.82
C PHE A 13 5.50 -8.21 -4.46
N VAL A 14 6.41 -7.31 -4.81
CA VAL A 14 6.05 -5.99 -5.37
C VAL A 14 5.76 -6.13 -6.86
N ASP A 15 6.73 -6.61 -7.66
CA ASP A 15 6.54 -6.69 -9.11
C ASP A 15 5.47 -7.73 -9.48
N GLY A 16 5.39 -8.83 -8.72
CA GLY A 16 4.32 -9.83 -8.86
C GLY A 16 2.93 -9.24 -8.57
N PHE A 17 2.79 -8.43 -7.51
CA PHE A 17 1.53 -7.75 -7.21
C PHE A 17 1.13 -6.81 -8.34
N TYR A 18 2.08 -5.98 -8.80
CA TYR A 18 1.86 -5.03 -9.90
C TYR A 18 1.48 -5.75 -11.20
N ARG A 19 2.08 -6.91 -11.49
CA ARG A 19 1.77 -7.69 -12.69
C ARG A 19 0.38 -8.32 -12.65
N ILE A 20 -0.01 -8.91 -11.51
CA ILE A 20 -1.31 -9.58 -11.35
C ILE A 20 -2.45 -8.57 -11.27
N HIS A 21 -2.21 -7.41 -10.65
CA HIS A 21 -3.21 -6.36 -10.46
C HIS A 21 -3.05 -5.18 -11.43
N ALA A 22 -2.28 -5.36 -12.51
CA ALA A 22 -1.97 -4.30 -13.48
C ALA A 22 -3.24 -3.60 -14.00
N GLY A 23 -4.28 -4.36 -14.32
CA GLY A 23 -5.56 -3.79 -14.77
C GLY A 23 -6.24 -2.91 -13.73
N MET A 24 -6.23 -3.31 -12.44
CA MET A 24 -6.77 -2.50 -11.34
C MET A 24 -5.97 -1.21 -11.17
N LEU A 25 -4.65 -1.29 -11.30
CA LEU A 25 -3.76 -0.15 -11.14
C LEU A 25 -3.87 0.83 -12.31
N VAL A 26 -3.96 0.32 -13.54
CA VAL A 26 -4.23 1.14 -14.72
C VAL A 26 -5.59 1.82 -14.57
N PHE A 27 -6.62 1.10 -14.12
CA PHE A 27 -7.93 1.69 -13.86
C PHE A 27 -7.87 2.81 -12.80
N ILE A 28 -7.23 2.54 -11.66
CA ILE A 28 -7.03 3.52 -10.59
C ILE A 28 -6.22 4.72 -11.09
N PHE A 29 -5.14 4.49 -11.84
CA PHE A 29 -4.25 5.54 -12.36
C PHE A 29 -4.91 6.38 -13.44
N VAL A 30 -5.68 5.76 -14.34
CA VAL A 30 -6.44 6.45 -15.39
C VAL A 30 -7.56 7.29 -14.76
N ILE A 31 -8.29 6.75 -13.78
CA ILE A 31 -9.29 7.53 -13.05
C ILE A 31 -8.63 8.66 -12.27
N LEU A 32 -7.55 8.39 -11.54
CA LEU A 32 -6.81 9.42 -10.80
C LEU A 32 -6.29 10.51 -11.73
N ILE A 33 -5.62 10.19 -12.83
CA ILE A 33 -5.08 11.20 -13.74
C ILE A 33 -6.20 11.95 -14.46
N SER A 34 -7.19 11.24 -14.99
CA SER A 34 -8.27 11.89 -15.74
C SER A 34 -9.08 12.81 -14.84
N TYR A 35 -9.43 12.37 -13.63
CA TYR A 35 -10.27 13.16 -12.73
C TYR A 35 -9.50 14.08 -11.77
N CYS A 36 -8.21 13.84 -11.47
CA CYS A 36 -7.40 14.76 -10.66
C CYS A 36 -6.57 15.77 -11.45
N LEU A 37 -6.30 15.53 -12.73
CA LEU A 37 -5.52 16.48 -13.54
C LEU A 37 -6.37 17.14 -14.65
N PHE A 38 -7.46 16.48 -15.08
CA PHE A 38 -8.25 16.92 -16.23
C PHE A 38 -9.76 16.78 -16.01
N ILE A 39 -10.34 17.56 -15.09
CA ILE A 39 -11.79 17.78 -15.15
C ILE A 39 -12.09 18.68 -16.35
N ASN A 40 -12.52 18.05 -17.44
CA ASN A 40 -13.23 18.76 -18.51
C ASN A 40 -14.64 19.06 -18.00
N THR A 41 -14.81 20.24 -17.40
CA THR A 41 -16.15 20.76 -17.12
C THR A 41 -16.89 20.97 -18.45
N LEU A 42 -18.12 20.47 -18.56
CA LEU A 42 -19.01 20.76 -19.69
C LEU A 42 -19.45 22.24 -19.60
N GLY A 43 -18.63 23.16 -20.11
CA GLY A 43 -18.93 24.61 -20.17
C GLY A 43 -17.69 25.51 -20.05
N THR A 44 -17.87 26.79 -20.36
CA THR A 44 -16.85 27.84 -20.20
C THR A 44 -16.66 28.17 -18.72
N VAL A 45 -15.60 27.64 -18.11
CA VAL A 45 -15.16 28.01 -16.76
C VAL A 45 -14.52 29.39 -16.79
N ARG A 46 -14.87 30.23 -15.82
CA ARG A 46 -14.23 31.55 -15.66
C ARG A 46 -12.73 31.36 -15.39
N PRO A 47 -11.82 32.15 -16.01
CA PRO A 47 -10.37 31.96 -15.87
C PRO A 47 -9.87 31.87 -14.42
N GLU A 48 -10.53 32.60 -13.52
CA GLU A 48 -10.23 32.66 -12.08
C GLU A 48 -10.52 31.35 -11.33
N GLN A 49 -11.31 30.44 -11.90
CA GLN A 49 -11.76 29.20 -11.26
C GLN A 49 -11.10 27.94 -11.83
N ILE A 50 -10.20 28.10 -12.82
CA ILE A 50 -9.55 26.98 -13.51
C ILE A 50 -8.76 26.11 -12.53
N ASP A 51 -7.96 26.73 -11.65
CA ASP A 51 -7.14 26.00 -10.66
C ASP A 51 -8.01 25.18 -9.69
N PHE A 52 -9.13 25.74 -9.22
CA PHE A 52 -10.05 25.03 -8.33
C PHE A 52 -10.64 23.79 -9.01
N TRP A 53 -11.05 23.91 -10.28
CA TRP A 53 -11.61 22.79 -11.03
C TRP A 53 -10.55 21.75 -11.42
N GLN A 54 -9.32 22.18 -11.68
CA GLN A 54 -8.19 21.27 -11.89
C GLN A 54 -7.88 20.44 -10.64
N PHE A 55 -7.96 21.03 -9.45
CA PHE A 55 -7.68 20.34 -8.18
C PHE A 55 -8.93 19.83 -7.46
N PHE A 56 -10.10 19.88 -8.09
CA PHE A 56 -11.38 19.66 -7.41
C PHE A 56 -11.42 18.34 -6.65
N PHE A 57 -10.95 17.23 -7.24
CA PHE A 57 -10.91 15.94 -6.55
C PHE A 57 -9.97 15.95 -5.35
N THR A 58 -8.78 16.52 -5.50
CA THR A 58 -7.77 16.57 -4.43
C THR A 58 -8.22 17.47 -3.27
N ILE A 59 -8.77 18.65 -3.57
CA ILE A 59 -9.37 19.54 -2.58
C ILE A 59 -10.58 18.87 -1.94
N SER A 60 -11.39 18.15 -2.70
CA SER A 60 -12.56 17.44 -2.18
C SER A 60 -12.20 16.34 -1.18
N ILE A 61 -11.06 15.67 -1.34
CA ILE A 61 -10.59 14.68 -0.35
C ILE A 61 -10.31 15.33 1.01
N VAL A 62 -9.77 16.55 1.02
CA VAL A 62 -9.41 17.24 2.27
C VAL A 62 -10.56 18.10 2.84
N SER A 63 -11.56 18.43 2.03
CA SER A 63 -12.67 19.33 2.43
C SER A 63 -14.02 18.63 2.58
N ASN A 64 -14.26 17.52 1.86
CA ASN A 64 -15.54 16.81 1.86
C ASN A 64 -15.44 15.46 2.59
N PRO A 65 -16.16 15.26 3.71
CA PRO A 65 -16.08 14.04 4.52
C PRO A 65 -16.54 12.78 3.78
N LEU A 66 -17.45 12.89 2.80
CA LEU A 66 -17.88 11.74 2.00
C LEU A 66 -16.76 11.26 1.09
N ILE A 67 -16.11 12.17 0.37
CA ILE A 67 -15.02 11.85 -0.55
C ILE A 67 -13.79 11.35 0.22
N LEU A 68 -13.50 11.94 1.38
CA LEU A 68 -12.53 11.41 2.34
C LEU A 68 -12.86 9.96 2.71
N THR A 69 -14.11 9.67 3.10
CA THR A 69 -14.53 8.32 3.49
C THR A 69 -14.32 7.32 2.35
N PHE A 70 -14.70 7.66 1.12
CA PHE A 70 -14.45 6.82 -0.05
C PHE A 70 -12.95 6.56 -0.26
N TYR A 71 -12.10 7.58 -0.09
CA TYR A 71 -10.66 7.42 -0.19
C TYR A 71 -10.10 6.48 0.89
N LEU A 72 -10.53 6.61 2.14
CA LEU A 72 -10.11 5.76 3.25
C LEU A 72 -10.57 4.31 3.06
N VAL A 73 -11.81 4.09 2.62
CA VAL A 73 -12.35 2.77 2.30
C VAL A 73 -11.59 2.15 1.13
N GLY A 74 -11.36 2.91 0.05
CA GLY A 74 -10.59 2.45 -1.10
C GLY A 74 -9.16 2.05 -0.71
N SER A 75 -8.50 2.85 0.12
CA SER A 75 -7.16 2.57 0.65
C SER A 75 -7.15 1.31 1.53
N THR A 76 -8.19 1.10 2.33
CA THR A 76 -8.35 -0.11 3.16
C THR A 76 -8.59 -1.36 2.31
N LEU A 77 -9.41 -1.27 1.25
CA LEU A 77 -9.61 -2.38 0.32
C LEU A 77 -8.34 -2.73 -0.45
N TYR A 78 -7.54 -1.71 -0.82
CA TYR A 78 -6.23 -1.91 -1.41
C TYR A 78 -5.26 -2.59 -0.43
N ALA A 79 -5.26 -2.18 0.84
CA ALA A 79 -4.51 -2.83 1.91
C ALA A 79 -4.90 -4.31 2.06
N TYR A 80 -6.20 -4.59 2.09
CA TYR A 80 -6.71 -5.96 2.18
C TYR A 80 -6.29 -6.81 0.97
N LYS A 81 -6.41 -6.30 -0.26
CA LYS A 81 -6.00 -7.02 -1.48
C LYS A 81 -4.50 -7.30 -1.50
N SER A 82 -3.68 -6.32 -1.13
CA SER A 82 -2.23 -6.49 -1.07
C SER A 82 -1.83 -7.49 0.02
N LEU A 83 -2.44 -7.42 1.20
CA LEU A 83 -2.23 -8.38 2.27
C LEU A 83 -2.60 -9.80 1.84
N LYS A 84 -3.79 -9.99 1.27
CA LYS A 84 -4.23 -11.30 0.77
C LYS A 84 -3.26 -11.85 -0.27
N TYR A 85 -2.87 -11.03 -1.25
CA TYR A 85 -1.89 -11.44 -2.26
C TYR A 85 -0.55 -11.88 -1.64
N VAL A 86 -0.02 -11.10 -0.70
CA VAL A 86 1.26 -11.43 -0.05
C VAL A 86 1.16 -12.73 0.75
N LEU A 87 0.06 -12.92 1.50
CA LEU A 87 -0.19 -14.17 2.24
C LEU A 87 -0.29 -15.37 1.29
N ASP A 88 -1.03 -15.26 0.20
CA ASP A 88 -1.19 -16.32 -0.80
C ASP A 88 0.16 -16.67 -1.46
N GLN A 89 0.98 -15.66 -1.77
CA GLN A 89 2.34 -15.88 -2.32
C GLN A 89 3.28 -16.55 -1.32
N MET A 90 3.13 -16.28 -0.01
CA MET A 90 3.93 -16.93 1.02
C MET A 90 3.54 -18.41 1.22
N ALA A 91 2.29 -18.78 0.92
CA ALA A 91 1.82 -20.17 1.00
C ALA A 91 2.30 -21.05 -0.17
N LEU A 92 2.92 -20.48 -1.21
CA LEU A 92 3.39 -21.23 -2.36
C LEU A 92 4.69 -21.99 -2.05
N PRO A 93 4.78 -23.31 -2.34
CA PRO A 93 5.97 -24.13 -2.09
C PRO A 93 7.25 -23.57 -2.74
N GLN A 94 7.11 -22.88 -3.87
CA GLN A 94 8.21 -22.29 -4.64
C GLN A 94 8.92 -21.15 -3.89
N GLN A 95 8.26 -20.54 -2.89
CA GLN A 95 8.78 -19.41 -2.12
C GLN A 95 9.25 -19.83 -0.71
N GLU A 96 9.19 -21.12 -0.37
CA GLU A 96 9.61 -21.64 0.94
C GLU A 96 11.07 -21.30 1.27
N PHE A 97 11.97 -21.29 0.28
CA PHE A 97 13.38 -20.96 0.50
C PHE A 97 13.57 -19.51 1.02
N LEU A 98 12.73 -18.57 0.57
CA LEU A 98 12.74 -17.19 1.06
C LEU A 98 12.18 -17.12 2.46
N PHE A 99 11.13 -17.90 2.74
CA PHE A 99 10.54 -18.01 4.06
C PHE A 99 11.58 -18.48 5.10
N TYR A 100 12.31 -19.57 4.85
CA TYR A 100 13.34 -20.06 5.77
C TYR A 100 14.50 -19.06 5.94
N SER A 101 14.95 -18.45 4.85
CA SER A 101 16.04 -17.46 4.87
C SER A 101 15.66 -16.18 5.61
N PHE A 102 14.40 -15.76 5.50
CA PHE A 102 13.89 -14.54 6.12
C PHE A 102 13.64 -14.73 7.62
N THR A 103 13.13 -15.91 8.01
CA THR A 103 12.78 -16.20 9.40
C THR A 103 14.00 -16.45 10.29
N ALA A 104 15.17 -16.71 9.70
CA ALA A 104 16.46 -16.75 10.39
C ALA A 104 16.94 -15.38 10.92
N SER A 105 16.34 -14.27 10.47
CA SER A 105 16.70 -12.92 10.95
C SER A 105 15.88 -12.50 12.18
N ALA A 106 16.39 -11.58 12.99
CA ALA A 106 15.68 -11.08 14.18
C ALA A 106 14.32 -10.43 13.82
N ARG A 107 13.31 -10.57 14.70
CA ARG A 107 11.93 -10.05 14.48
C ARG A 107 11.89 -8.56 14.06
N LYS A 108 12.76 -7.71 14.61
CA LYS A 108 12.86 -6.28 14.24
C LYS A 108 13.33 -6.09 12.79
N SER A 109 14.27 -6.90 12.33
CA SER A 109 14.78 -6.89 10.95
C SER A 109 13.71 -7.38 9.97
N GLN A 110 12.98 -8.44 10.33
CA GLN A 110 11.85 -8.95 9.56
C GLN A 110 10.75 -7.88 9.39
N PHE A 111 10.37 -7.20 10.48
CA PHE A 111 9.38 -6.11 10.42
C PHE A 111 9.82 -5.00 9.48
N LYS A 112 11.07 -4.52 9.59
CA LYS A 112 11.60 -3.46 8.73
C LYS A 112 11.54 -3.82 7.24
N ARG A 113 11.82 -5.08 6.90
CA ARG A 113 11.74 -5.57 5.52
C ARG A 113 10.29 -5.67 5.02
N TRP A 114 9.36 -6.11 5.86
CA TRP A 114 7.94 -6.11 5.52
C TRP A 114 7.39 -4.70 5.31
N VAL A 115 7.75 -3.75 6.17
CA VAL A 115 7.41 -2.35 5.98
C VAL A 115 7.94 -1.85 4.63
N MET A 116 9.19 -2.18 4.27
CA MET A 116 9.76 -1.79 2.98
C MET A 116 8.97 -2.37 1.78
N VAL A 117 8.58 -3.65 1.83
CA VAL A 117 7.75 -4.29 0.78
C VAL A 117 6.40 -3.58 0.67
N TYR A 118 5.71 -3.37 1.79
CA TYR A 118 4.41 -2.69 1.77
C TYR A 118 4.51 -1.23 1.32
N SER A 119 5.57 -0.50 1.69
CA SER A 119 5.81 0.85 1.17
C SER A 119 5.93 0.88 -0.35
N TYR A 120 6.58 -0.12 -0.96
CA TYR A 120 6.65 -0.22 -2.42
C TYR A 120 5.33 -0.63 -3.07
N ILE A 121 4.53 -1.50 -2.43
CA ILE A 121 3.19 -1.85 -2.92
C ILE A 121 2.25 -0.64 -2.81
N PHE A 122 2.40 0.16 -1.76
CA PHE A 122 1.58 1.34 -1.50
C PHE A 122 2.05 2.60 -2.23
N LEU A 123 3.14 2.52 -2.99
CA LEU A 123 3.74 3.65 -3.71
C LEU A 123 2.74 4.49 -4.53
N PRO A 124 1.82 3.93 -5.34
CA PRO A 124 0.84 4.72 -6.08
C PRO A 124 -0.14 5.47 -5.16
N VAL A 125 -0.54 4.85 -4.05
CA VAL A 125 -1.46 5.49 -3.10
C VAL A 125 -0.72 6.58 -2.31
N LEU A 126 0.51 6.30 -1.86
CA LEU A 126 1.37 7.26 -1.17
C LEU A 126 1.72 8.46 -2.03
N SER A 127 2.02 8.27 -3.33
CA SER A 127 2.28 9.40 -4.23
C SER A 127 1.09 10.34 -4.31
N TYR A 128 -0.12 9.77 -4.32
CA TYR A 128 -1.34 10.58 -4.33
C TYR A 128 -1.63 11.20 -2.96
N THR A 129 -1.40 10.48 -1.85
CA THR A 129 -1.51 11.04 -0.50
C THR A 129 -0.58 12.23 -0.31
N LEU A 130 0.66 12.15 -0.79
CA LEU A 130 1.63 13.24 -0.72
C LEU A 130 1.19 14.45 -1.55
N TYR A 131 0.58 14.21 -2.71
CA TYR A 131 -0.01 15.28 -3.51
C TYR A 131 -1.22 15.92 -2.82
N ALA A 132 -2.11 15.11 -2.23
CA ALA A 132 -3.23 15.63 -1.43
C ALA A 132 -2.76 16.40 -0.18
N LEU A 133 -1.65 15.97 0.42
CA LEU A 133 -1.01 16.65 1.55
C LEU A 133 -0.52 18.05 1.14
N THR A 134 0.21 18.19 0.02
CA THR A 134 0.72 19.50 -0.40
C THR A 134 -0.42 20.47 -0.69
N ILE A 135 -1.43 20.03 -1.42
CA ILE A 135 -2.63 20.85 -1.70
C ILE A 135 -3.35 21.16 -0.38
N GLY A 136 -3.63 20.18 0.47
CA GLY A 136 -4.33 20.42 1.72
C GLY A 136 -3.60 21.39 2.66
N LEU A 137 -2.26 21.37 2.71
CA LEU A 137 -1.47 22.34 3.46
C LEU A 137 -1.56 23.76 2.90
N VAL A 138 -1.53 23.91 1.57
CA VAL A 138 -1.67 25.22 0.90
C VAL A 138 -3.04 25.84 1.16
N PHE A 139 -4.09 25.02 1.18
CA PHE A 139 -5.47 25.47 1.41
C PHE A 139 -5.88 25.51 2.90
N GLY A 140 -4.96 25.24 3.84
CA GLY A 140 -5.19 25.37 5.29
C GLY A 140 -5.84 24.16 5.98
N PHE A 141 -6.01 23.03 5.29
CA PHE A 141 -6.58 21.78 5.83
C PHE A 141 -5.53 20.92 6.55
N TYR A 142 -4.84 21.47 7.55
CA TYR A 142 -3.70 20.81 8.21
C TYR A 142 -4.04 19.47 8.87
N ILE A 143 -5.11 19.44 9.69
CA ILE A 143 -5.48 18.26 10.49
C ILE A 143 -5.84 17.08 9.59
N ILE A 144 -6.69 17.31 8.59
CA ILE A 144 -7.16 16.27 7.68
C ILE A 144 -6.00 15.76 6.82
N SER A 145 -5.14 16.65 6.32
CA SER A 145 -3.99 16.28 5.49
C SER A 145 -3.00 15.39 6.24
N ILE A 146 -2.65 15.76 7.48
CA ILE A 146 -1.78 14.95 8.34
C ILE A 146 -2.48 13.64 8.72
N GLY A 147 -3.78 13.68 9.00
CA GLY A 147 -4.59 12.50 9.34
C GLY A 147 -4.59 11.44 8.25
N ILE A 148 -4.76 11.84 6.98
CA ILE A 148 -4.72 10.91 5.84
C ILE A 148 -3.34 10.25 5.70
N LEU A 149 -2.26 11.03 5.85
CA LEU A 149 -0.90 10.48 5.80
C LEU A 149 -0.65 9.46 6.91
N LEU A 150 -1.04 9.79 8.15
CA LEU A 150 -0.91 8.89 9.29
C LEU A 150 -1.73 7.61 9.10
N PHE A 151 -2.95 7.72 8.58
CA PHE A 151 -3.79 6.58 8.27
C PHE A 151 -3.10 5.64 7.27
N GLN A 152 -2.47 6.19 6.22
CA GLN A 152 -1.76 5.38 5.24
C GLN A 152 -0.55 4.66 5.83
N LEU A 153 0.21 5.35 6.68
CA LEU A 153 1.34 4.74 7.40
C LEU A 153 0.88 3.62 8.36
N LEU A 154 -0.26 3.80 9.02
CA LEU A 154 -0.87 2.77 9.87
C LEU A 154 -1.30 1.54 9.07
N LEU A 155 -1.88 1.72 7.87
CA LEU A 155 -2.22 0.59 7.00
C LEU A 155 -0.98 -0.19 6.56
N ILE A 156 0.11 0.49 6.21
CA ILE A 156 1.39 -0.13 5.84
C ILE A 156 1.96 -0.90 7.03
N ALA A 157 2.04 -0.26 8.20
CA ALA A 157 2.57 -0.87 9.42
C ALA A 157 1.72 -2.06 9.89
N GLY A 158 0.39 -1.93 9.85
CA GLY A 158 -0.56 -2.99 10.20
C GLY A 158 -0.45 -4.20 9.29
N SER A 159 -0.39 -3.97 7.97
CA SER A 159 -0.24 -5.06 6.99
C SER A 159 1.11 -5.77 7.15
N ALA A 160 2.19 -5.01 7.38
CA ALA A 160 3.51 -5.56 7.69
C ALA A 160 3.53 -6.37 8.98
N TYR A 161 2.82 -5.92 10.02
CA TYR A 161 2.71 -6.62 11.30
C TYR A 161 1.93 -7.93 11.16
N ILE A 162 0.83 -7.94 10.41
CA ILE A 162 0.05 -9.16 10.14
C ILE A 162 0.94 -10.18 9.42
N CYS A 163 1.68 -9.78 8.38
CA CYS A 163 2.63 -10.66 7.70
C CYS A 163 3.71 -11.18 8.65
N LEU A 164 4.22 -10.35 9.56
CA LEU A 164 5.21 -10.79 10.56
C LEU A 164 4.63 -11.85 11.50
N LYS A 165 3.40 -11.64 12.00
CA LYS A 165 2.72 -12.59 12.89
C LYS A 165 2.48 -13.92 12.20
N GLU A 166 2.00 -13.88 10.97
CA GLU A 166 1.71 -15.07 10.19
C GLU A 166 2.98 -15.87 9.87
N ASN A 167 4.07 -15.18 9.51
CA ASN A 167 5.34 -15.84 9.25
C ASN A 167 5.89 -16.60 10.46
N ASN A 168 5.83 -15.99 11.64
CA ASN A 168 6.32 -16.64 12.86
C ASN A 168 5.43 -17.81 13.29
N ARG A 169 4.11 -17.72 13.06
CA ARG A 169 3.15 -18.82 13.33
C ARG A 169 3.48 -20.06 12.50
N LEU A 170 3.75 -19.89 11.21
CA LEU A 170 4.07 -21.00 10.30
C LEU A 170 5.37 -21.73 10.70
N VAL A 171 6.35 -21.03 11.26
CA VAL A 171 7.58 -21.65 11.78
C VAL A 171 7.32 -22.50 13.02
N GLU A 172 6.48 -22.03 13.95
CA GLU A 172 6.16 -22.79 15.16
C GLU A 172 5.42 -24.10 14.83
N VAL A 173 4.46 -24.05 13.90
CA VAL A 173 3.73 -25.24 13.42
C VAL A 173 4.67 -26.24 12.74
N ASN A 174 5.56 -25.75 11.85
CA ASN A 174 6.50 -26.61 11.15
C ASN A 174 7.50 -27.30 12.12
N LYS A 175 8.01 -26.55 13.11
CA LYS A 175 8.92 -27.10 14.14
C LYS A 175 8.26 -28.22 14.96
N SER A 176 6.96 -28.10 15.25
CA SER A 176 6.19 -29.15 15.93
C SER A 176 6.02 -30.40 15.06
N SER A 177 5.78 -30.25 13.75
CA SER A 177 5.61 -31.38 12.83
C SER A 177 6.89 -32.22 12.65
N TRP A 178 8.07 -31.57 12.68
CA TRP A 178 9.35 -32.26 12.56
C TRP A 178 9.65 -33.14 13.78
N LEU A 179 9.27 -32.69 14.99
CA LEU A 179 9.43 -33.47 16.22
C LEU A 179 8.55 -34.74 16.22
N ILE A 180 7.36 -34.67 15.62
CA ILE A 180 6.44 -35.82 15.50
C ILE A 180 7.00 -36.87 14.51
N ARG A 181 7.88 -36.50 13.58
CA ARG A 181 8.44 -37.41 12.57
C ARG A 181 9.66 -38.21 13.03
N ILE A 182 10.23 -37.89 14.19
CA ILE A 182 11.47 -38.48 14.73
C ILE A 182 11.20 -39.36 15.96
N THR A 183 9.95 -39.40 16.42
CA THR A 183 9.48 -40.31 17.48
C THR A 183 8.72 -41.46 16.84
#